data_AF-A4XC98-F1
#
_entry.id   AF-A4XC98-F1
#
_cell.length_a   1.000
_cell.length_b   1.000
_cell.length_c   1.000
_cell.angle_alpha   90.00
_cell.angle_beta   90.00
_cell.angle_gamma   90.00
#
_symmetry.space_group_name_H-M   'P 1'
#
loop_
_entity.id
_entity.type
_entity.pdbx_description
1 polymer ?
#
loop_
_entity_poly.entity_id
_entity_poly.type
_entity_poly.pdbx_seq_one_letter_code
_entity_poly.pdbx_strand_id
1 'polypeptide(L)'
;MSYVVTWGRGNRRPGSTIAEVDTALNDAAASGVPQVVGIYPPQHLAGDASPWDAPLPPALQIGVGHPDRSFVLWLGPEGGIGVEADAPPWPDGTPDIAFDYGGDAVFAGPDRARVTPDTARQAAREFVRTGQRPTCVQWTSDQ
;
A
#
# COMPACT_ATOMS: atom_id res chain seq x y z
N MET A 1 16.13 -4.05 8.38
CA MET A 1 15.97 -3.41 7.06
C MET A 1 15.45 -2.01 7.29
N SER A 2 15.81 -1.02 6.48
CA SER A 2 15.22 0.32 6.54
C SER A 2 14.33 0.55 5.32
N TYR A 3 13.24 1.28 5.51
CA TYR A 3 12.28 1.68 4.49
C TYR A 3 12.01 3.18 4.58
N VAL A 4 11.42 3.71 3.52
CA VAL A 4 10.79 5.02 3.50
C VAL A 4 9.31 4.82 3.23
N VAL A 5 8.49 5.32 4.15
CA VAL A 5 7.03 5.38 4.01
C VAL A 5 6.67 6.71 3.37
N THR A 6 5.94 6.69 2.26
CA THR A 6 5.53 7.89 1.50
C THR A 6 4.01 7.95 1.36
N TRP A 7 3.44 9.16 1.37
CA TRP A 7 2.01 9.40 1.14
C TRP A 7 1.76 10.85 0.76
N GLY A 8 0.64 11.13 0.10
CA GLY A 8 0.27 12.47 -0.33
C GLY A 8 1.39 13.20 -1.09
N ARG A 9 1.29 14.52 -1.20
CA ARG A 9 2.31 15.32 -1.88
C ARG A 9 3.51 15.56 -0.97
N GLY A 10 4.57 14.79 -1.20
CA GLY A 10 5.90 15.04 -0.63
C GLY A 10 6.11 14.57 0.81
N ASN A 11 5.10 13.96 1.47
CA ASN A 11 5.31 13.38 2.79
C ASN A 11 6.12 12.10 2.66
N ARG A 12 7.15 12.02 3.50
CA ARG A 12 8.03 10.87 3.59
C ARG A 12 8.52 10.71 5.02
N ARG A 13 8.62 9.48 5.50
CA ARG A 13 9.24 9.16 6.79
C ARG A 13 10.12 7.92 6.68
N PRO A 14 11.33 7.93 7.28
CA PRO A 14 12.06 6.69 7.46
C PRO A 14 11.29 5.78 8.41
N GLY A 15 11.30 4.48 8.14
CA GLY A 15 10.72 3.44 8.97
C GLY A 15 11.63 2.23 8.97
N SER A 16 12.16 1.88 10.13
CA SER A 16 13.03 0.71 10.34
C SER A 16 12.39 -0.33 11.26
N THR A 17 11.33 0.06 11.96
CA THR A 17 10.55 -0.77 12.88
C THR A 17 9.07 -0.76 12.53
N ILE A 18 8.34 -1.77 13.01
CA ILE A 18 6.88 -1.85 12.88
C ILE A 18 6.18 -0.63 13.48
N ALA A 19 6.64 -0.17 14.65
CA ALA A 19 6.03 0.98 15.34
C ALA A 19 6.19 2.29 14.56
N GLU A 20 7.35 2.52 13.95
CA GLU A 20 7.59 3.70 13.10
C GLU A 20 6.70 3.68 11.86
N VAL A 21 6.55 2.50 11.23
CA VAL A 21 5.68 2.32 10.08
C VAL A 21 4.22 2.54 10.47
N ASP A 22 3.73 1.92 11.55
CA ASP A 22 2.37 2.12 12.03
C ASP A 22 2.08 3.60 12.35
N THR A 23 3.06 4.32 12.90
CA THR A 23 2.95 5.77 13.13
C THR A 23 2.78 6.53 11.81
N ALA A 24 3.58 6.21 10.79
CA ALA A 24 3.43 6.83 9.46
C ALA A 24 2.08 6.48 8.79
N LEU A 25 1.60 5.24 8.93
CA LEU A 25 0.29 4.81 8.43
C LEU A 25 -0.86 5.58 9.12
N ASN A 26 -0.74 5.83 10.43
CA ASN A 26 -1.73 6.60 11.18
C ASN A 26 -1.76 8.06 10.73
N ASP A 27 -0.61 8.68 10.52
CA ASP A 27 -0.53 10.06 10.03
C ASP A 27 -1.08 10.20 8.60
N ALA A 28 -0.83 9.21 7.74
CA ALA A 28 -1.45 9.16 6.41
C ALA A 28 -2.97 9.03 6.49
N ALA A 29 -3.48 8.14 7.35
CA ALA A 29 -4.92 7.95 7.56
C ALA A 29 -5.60 9.19 8.17
N ALA A 30 -4.87 10.02 8.92
CA ALA A 30 -5.38 11.25 9.52
C ALA A 30 -5.54 12.42 8.53
N SER A 31 -5.21 12.23 7.25
CA SER A 31 -5.32 13.28 6.22
C SER A 31 -6.76 13.67 5.84
N GLY A 32 -7.77 12.92 6.31
CA GLY A 32 -9.18 13.20 6.05
C GLY A 32 -9.70 12.67 4.71
N VAL A 33 -8.83 12.10 3.88
CA VAL A 33 -9.18 11.38 2.64
C VAL A 33 -8.40 10.07 2.56
N PRO A 34 -8.88 9.05 1.82
CA PRO A 34 -8.10 7.84 1.60
C PRO A 34 -6.79 8.16 0.88
N GLN A 35 -5.69 7.53 1.28
CA GLN A 35 -4.33 7.78 0.79
C GLN A 35 -3.71 6.50 0.23
N VAL A 36 -2.95 6.64 -0.84
CA VAL A 36 -1.96 5.63 -1.24
C VAL A 36 -0.71 5.83 -0.40
N VAL A 37 -0.33 4.79 0.33
CA VAL A 37 0.92 4.75 1.09
C VAL A 37 1.88 3.78 0.43
N GLY A 38 3.08 4.24 0.10
CA GLY A 38 4.14 3.37 -0.39
C GLY A 38 5.20 3.10 0.69
N ILE A 39 5.73 1.89 0.72
CA ILE A 39 6.79 1.45 1.63
C ILE A 39 7.93 0.92 0.75
N TYR A 40 8.99 1.71 0.62
CA TYR A 40 10.06 1.47 -0.34
C TYR A 40 11.41 1.29 0.35
N PRO A 41 12.30 0.43 -0.16
CA PRO A 41 13.70 0.50 0.22
C PRO A 41 14.29 1.87 -0.21
N PRO A 42 15.07 2.56 0.64
CA PRO A 42 15.50 3.95 0.40
C PRO A 42 16.24 4.16 -0.93
N GLN A 43 16.97 3.16 -1.41
CA GLN A 43 17.73 3.25 -2.66
C GLN A 43 16.85 3.43 -3.90
N HIS A 44 15.57 3.06 -3.85
CA HIS A 44 14.61 3.25 -4.96
C HIS A 44 13.89 4.60 -4.93
N LEU A 45 14.29 5.49 -4.01
CA LEU A 45 13.81 6.87 -3.91
C LEU A 45 14.97 7.89 -3.86
N ALA A 46 16.20 7.43 -4.09
CA ALA A 46 17.39 8.27 -4.00
C ALA A 46 17.66 9.01 -5.31
N GLY A 47 17.94 10.31 -5.24
CA GLY A 47 18.26 11.12 -6.41
C GLY A 47 17.08 11.20 -7.39
N ASP A 48 17.33 10.73 -8.61
CA ASP A 48 16.42 10.63 -9.75
C ASP A 48 15.76 9.24 -9.89
N ALA A 49 16.06 8.29 -8.99
CA ALA A 49 15.44 6.97 -9.01
C ALA A 49 13.94 7.01 -8.72
N SER A 50 13.18 6.24 -9.50
CA SER A 50 11.76 6.02 -9.31
C SER A 50 11.48 4.58 -8.85
N PRO A 51 10.50 4.35 -7.96
CA PRO A 51 10.09 2.99 -7.61
C PRO A 51 9.38 2.26 -8.76
N TRP A 52 9.18 2.93 -9.89
CA TRP A 52 8.62 2.38 -11.12
C TRP A 52 9.69 2.07 -12.17
N ASP A 53 10.96 2.39 -11.91
CA ASP A 53 12.06 2.06 -12.80
C ASP A 53 12.41 0.57 -12.71
N ALA A 54 12.72 -0.03 -13.86
CA ALA A 54 13.19 -1.42 -13.88
C ALA A 54 14.66 -1.52 -13.40
N PRO A 55 15.02 -2.55 -12.60
CA PRO A 55 14.14 -3.57 -12.05
C PRO A 55 13.26 -3.03 -10.92
N LEU A 56 11.97 -3.41 -10.94
CA LEU A 56 11.03 -2.95 -9.94
C LEU A 56 11.44 -3.42 -8.52
N PRO A 57 11.27 -2.56 -7.50
CA PRO A 57 11.71 -2.86 -6.15
C PRO A 57 10.83 -3.91 -5.48
N PRO A 58 11.38 -4.71 -4.54
CA PRO A 58 10.57 -5.41 -3.55
C PRO A 58 9.97 -4.37 -2.60
N ALA A 59 8.84 -3.79 -2.99
CA ALA A 59 8.14 -2.71 -2.29
C ALA A 59 6.64 -2.98 -2.24
N LEU A 60 5.98 -2.30 -1.31
CA LEU A 60 4.55 -2.44 -1.07
C LEU A 60 3.86 -1.08 -1.20
N GLN A 61 2.71 -1.05 -1.87
CA GLN A 61 1.76 0.05 -1.74
C GLN A 61 0.49 -0.46 -1.08
N ILE A 62 -0.11 0.34 -0.21
CA ILE A 62 -1.39 0.04 0.42
C ILE A 62 -2.32 1.25 0.41
N GLY A 63 -3.62 0.99 0.48
CA GLY A 63 -4.61 2.03 0.77
C GLY A 63 -4.74 2.25 2.28
N VAL A 64 -4.86 3.50 2.73
CA VAL A 64 -5.21 3.83 4.13
C VAL A 64 -6.28 4.91 4.18
N GLY A 65 -7.00 5.03 5.30
CA GLY A 65 -7.96 6.11 5.54
C GLY A 65 -9.42 5.83 5.15
N HIS A 66 -9.69 4.84 4.31
CA HIS A 66 -11.06 4.37 4.08
C HIS A 66 -11.49 3.38 5.19
N PRO A 67 -12.72 3.48 5.74
CA PRO A 67 -13.12 2.71 6.92
C PRO A 67 -13.27 1.20 6.68
N ASP A 68 -13.74 0.80 5.50
CA ASP A 68 -14.16 -0.59 5.27
C ASP A 68 -13.27 -1.37 4.28
N ARG A 69 -12.40 -0.66 3.56
CA ARG A 69 -11.72 -1.17 2.37
C ARG A 69 -10.34 -0.59 2.24
N SER A 70 -9.44 -1.39 1.69
CA SER A 70 -8.09 -1.01 1.32
C SER A 70 -7.65 -1.89 0.15
N PHE A 71 -6.47 -1.60 -0.39
CA PHE A 71 -5.77 -2.45 -1.35
C PHE A 71 -4.36 -2.75 -0.82
N VAL A 72 -3.77 -3.82 -1.33
CA VAL A 72 -2.35 -4.13 -1.17
C VAL A 72 -1.79 -4.41 -2.56
N LEU A 73 -0.71 -3.74 -2.94
CA LEU A 73 -0.03 -3.90 -4.22
C LEU A 73 1.44 -4.24 -3.97
N TRP A 74 1.88 -5.35 -4.56
CA TRP A 74 3.28 -5.74 -4.57
C TRP A 74 3.96 -5.23 -5.84
N LEU A 75 5.06 -4.51 -5.69
CA LEU A 75 5.81 -3.92 -6.80
C LEU A 75 7.00 -4.76 -7.24
N GLY A 76 7.31 -5.90 -6.60
CA GLY A 76 8.45 -6.73 -7.00
C GLY A 76 8.27 -7.39 -8.37
N PRO A 77 9.23 -8.22 -8.83
CA PRO A 77 9.30 -8.74 -10.20
C PRO A 77 8.03 -9.43 -10.75
N GLU A 78 7.21 -10.04 -9.90
CA GLU A 78 5.96 -10.71 -10.31
C GLU A 78 4.72 -9.83 -10.20
N GLY A 79 4.86 -8.61 -9.66
CA GLY A 79 3.75 -7.69 -9.39
C GLY A 79 2.61 -8.34 -8.58
N GLY A 80 1.50 -7.64 -8.47
CA GLY A 80 0.22 -8.26 -8.14
C GLY A 80 -0.55 -7.59 -7.01
N ILE A 81 -1.84 -7.87 -7.00
CA ILE A 81 -2.83 -7.29 -6.09
C ILE A 81 -3.15 -8.32 -5.00
N GLY A 82 -3.17 -7.84 -3.76
CA GLY A 82 -3.56 -8.63 -2.60
C GLY A 82 -5.08 -8.75 -2.48
N VAL A 83 -5.55 -9.97 -2.26
CA VAL A 83 -6.95 -10.31 -2.03
C VAL A 83 -7.05 -11.00 -0.67
N GLU A 84 -7.93 -10.49 0.18
CA GLU A 84 -8.29 -11.14 1.44
C GLU A 84 -9.39 -12.17 1.17
N ALA A 85 -9.13 -13.43 1.52
CA ALA A 85 -9.98 -14.56 1.12
C ALA A 85 -11.44 -14.39 1.61
N ASP A 86 -11.60 -13.84 2.81
CA ASP A 86 -12.89 -13.65 3.47
C ASP A 86 -13.36 -12.19 3.43
N ALA A 87 -12.83 -11.37 2.52
CA ALA A 87 -13.28 -9.99 2.36
C ALA A 87 -14.79 -9.97 2.06
N PRO A 88 -15.59 -9.14 2.75
CA PRO A 88 -17.00 -8.99 2.41
C PRO A 88 -17.15 -8.61 0.93
N PRO A 89 -18.23 -9.03 0.23
CA PRO A 89 -18.44 -8.67 -1.16
C PRO A 89 -18.47 -7.15 -1.34
N TRP A 90 -18.08 -6.69 -2.53
CA TRP A 90 -18.24 -5.28 -2.87
C TRP A 90 -19.74 -4.94 -2.88
N PRO A 91 -20.20 -3.91 -2.15
CA PRO A 91 -21.63 -3.64 -2.10
C PRO A 91 -22.14 -3.14 -3.45
N ASP A 92 -23.28 -3.66 -3.90
CA ASP A 92 -23.88 -3.32 -5.18
C ASP A 92 -24.10 -1.80 -5.32
N GLY A 93 -23.74 -1.25 -6.49
CA GLY A 93 -23.89 0.17 -6.79
C GLY A 93 -22.92 1.10 -6.04
N THR A 94 -21.96 0.57 -5.28
CA THR A 94 -20.93 1.37 -4.61
C THR A 94 -19.87 1.80 -5.62
N PRO A 95 -19.58 3.11 -5.75
CA PRO A 95 -18.54 3.61 -6.65
C PRO A 95 -17.14 3.20 -6.16
N ASP A 96 -16.18 3.24 -7.07
CA ASP A 96 -14.76 3.04 -6.76
C ASP A 96 -14.27 4.06 -5.73
N ILE A 97 -13.37 3.60 -4.86
CA ILE A 97 -12.76 4.45 -3.84
C ILE A 97 -11.62 5.24 -4.47
N ALA A 98 -11.65 6.56 -4.34
CA ALA A 98 -10.53 7.42 -4.73
C ALA A 98 -9.49 7.48 -3.60
N PHE A 99 -8.30 6.94 -3.85
CA PHE A 99 -7.14 7.11 -2.99
C PHE A 99 -6.24 8.21 -3.56
N ASP A 100 -5.89 9.20 -2.73
CA ASP A 100 -4.96 10.25 -3.11
C ASP A 100 -3.54 9.70 -3.22
N TYR A 101 -2.92 9.91 -4.37
CA TYR A 101 -1.53 9.58 -4.67
C TYR A 101 -0.79 10.82 -5.14
N GLY A 102 -0.35 11.65 -4.19
CA GLY A 102 0.44 12.84 -4.51
C GLY A 102 -0.35 14.01 -5.11
N GLY A 103 -1.68 13.98 -4.99
CA GLY A 103 -2.62 14.89 -5.65
C GLY A 103 -3.38 14.26 -6.82
N ASP A 104 -2.97 13.07 -7.28
CA ASP A 104 -3.68 12.32 -8.31
C ASP A 104 -4.59 11.26 -7.69
N ALA A 105 -5.84 11.17 -8.14
CA ALA A 105 -6.78 10.18 -7.66
C ALA A 105 -6.51 8.82 -8.32
N VAL A 106 -6.23 7.81 -7.50
CA VAL A 106 -6.19 6.40 -7.90
C VAL A 106 -7.48 5.74 -7.50
N PHE A 107 -8.32 5.39 -8.48
CA PHE A 107 -9.58 4.69 -8.25
C PHE A 107 -9.32 3.20 -8.04
N ALA A 108 -9.81 2.69 -6.91
CA ALA A 108 -9.77 1.28 -6.57
C ALA A 108 -11.20 0.77 -6.40
N GLY A 109 -11.67 0.06 -7.42
CA GLY A 109 -12.94 -0.63 -7.43
C GLY A 109 -12.87 -2.04 -6.84
N PRO A 110 -13.89 -2.88 -7.14
CA PRO A 110 -14.01 -4.20 -6.56
C PRO A 110 -12.77 -5.04 -6.78
N ASP A 111 -12.08 -4.99 -7.94
CA ASP A 111 -10.94 -5.86 -8.21
C ASP A 111 -9.65 -5.48 -7.49
N ARG A 112 -9.54 -4.24 -7.02
CA ARG A 112 -8.32 -3.71 -6.38
C ARG A 112 -8.48 -3.54 -4.87
N ALA A 113 -9.61 -3.02 -4.42
CA ALA A 113 -9.87 -2.76 -3.00
C ALA A 113 -10.47 -4.00 -2.29
N ARG A 114 -9.80 -5.16 -2.40
CA ARG A 114 -10.25 -6.46 -1.88
C ARG A 114 -9.64 -6.87 -0.55
N VAL A 115 -9.20 -5.91 0.26
CA VAL A 115 -8.79 -6.19 1.64
C VAL A 115 -9.44 -5.21 2.61
N THR A 116 -9.52 -5.61 3.87
CA THR A 116 -9.82 -4.73 5.00
C THR A 116 -8.62 -3.84 5.34
N PRO A 117 -8.83 -2.69 6.01
CA PRO A 117 -7.72 -1.86 6.50
C PRO A 117 -6.77 -2.60 7.45
N ASP A 118 -7.29 -3.52 8.27
CA ASP A 118 -6.49 -4.32 9.19
C ASP A 118 -5.58 -5.29 8.44
N THR A 119 -6.10 -5.97 7.41
CA THR A 119 -5.31 -6.86 6.56
C THR A 119 -4.24 -6.10 5.77
N ALA A 120 -4.54 -4.88 5.28
CA ALA A 120 -3.53 -4.03 4.65
C ALA A 120 -2.40 -3.63 5.61
N ARG A 121 -2.74 -3.28 6.86
CA ARG A 121 -1.75 -2.98 7.91
C ARG A 121 -0.94 -4.21 8.29
N GLN A 122 -1.56 -5.38 8.38
CA GLN A 122 -0.86 -6.64 8.60
C GLN A 122 0.16 -6.92 7.49
N ALA A 123 -0.23 -6.71 6.22
CA ALA A 123 0.67 -6.88 5.07
C ALA A 123 1.88 -5.94 5.16
N ALA A 124 1.66 -4.67 5.50
CA ALA A 124 2.75 -3.70 5.71
C ALA A 124 3.71 -4.14 6.84
N ARG A 125 3.18 -4.58 7.97
CA ARG A 125 4.00 -5.08 9.10
C ARG A 125 4.80 -6.32 8.73
N GLU A 126 4.18 -7.25 8.01
CA GLU A 126 4.86 -8.45 7.52
C GLU A 126 5.99 -8.09 6.56
N PHE A 127 5.71 -7.24 5.57
CA PHE A 127 6.71 -6.76 4.62
C PHE A 127 7.90 -6.08 5.32
N VAL A 128 7.64 -5.21 6.30
CA VAL A 128 8.71 -4.52 7.04
C VAL A 128 9.57 -5.51 7.84
N ARG A 129 8.96 -6.58 8.35
CA ARG A 129 9.66 -7.61 9.11
C ARG A 129 10.49 -8.54 8.23
N THR A 130 10.02 -8.89 7.04
CA THR A 130 10.61 -9.95 6.21
C THR A 130 11.35 -9.42 4.97
N GLY A 131 10.98 -8.23 4.50
CA GLY A 131 11.35 -7.70 3.18
C GLY A 131 10.79 -8.51 2.01
N GLN A 132 9.87 -9.43 2.27
CA GLN A 132 9.28 -10.33 1.28
C GLN A 132 7.83 -9.96 0.99
N ARG A 133 7.33 -10.47 -0.14
CA ARG A 133 5.92 -10.41 -0.52
C ARG A 133 5.04 -10.95 0.63
N PRO A 134 4.12 -10.15 1.21
CA PRO A 134 3.28 -10.57 2.33
C PRO A 134 2.48 -11.85 2.05
N THR A 135 2.27 -12.67 3.08
CA THR A 135 1.57 -13.96 2.98
C THR A 135 0.16 -13.93 3.58
N CYS A 136 -0.19 -12.85 4.30
CA CYS A 136 -1.54 -12.65 4.85
C CYS A 136 -2.62 -12.34 3.81
N VAL A 137 -2.25 -12.22 2.53
CA VAL A 137 -3.18 -12.04 1.40
C VAL A 137 -2.89 -13.08 0.32
N GLN A 138 -3.92 -13.44 -0.43
CA GLN A 138 -3.76 -14.15 -1.70
C GLN A 138 -3.34 -13.16 -2.77
N TRP A 139 -2.57 -13.61 -3.75
CA TRP A 139 -2.08 -12.75 -4.80
C TRP A 139 -2.70 -13.08 -6.14
N THR A 140 -3.25 -12.08 -6.80
CA THR A 140 -3.65 -12.14 -8.19
C THR A 140 -2.65 -11.37 -9.03
N SER A 141 -2.34 -11.88 -10.22
CA SER A 141 -1.56 -11.11 -11.19
C SER A 141 -2.30 -9.82 -11.51
N ASP A 142 -1.56 -8.71 -11.58
CA ASP A 142 -2.06 -7.49 -12.22
C ASP A 142 -2.26 -7.85 -13.70
N GLN A 143 -3.51 -7.84 -14.19
CA GLN A 143 -3.81 -8.05 -15.62
C GLN A 143 -3.63 -6.74 -16.38
#